data_AF-A0A954KQT0-F1
#
_entry.id   AF-A0A954KQT0-F1
#
_cell.length_a   1.000
_cell.length_b   1.000
_cell.length_c   1.000
_cell.angle_alpha   90.00
_cell.angle_beta   90.00
_cell.angle_gamma   90.00
#
_symmetry.space_group_name_H-M   'P 1'
#
loop_
_entity.id
_entity.type
_entity.pdbx_description
1 polymer ?
#
loop_
_entity_poly.entity_id
_entity_poly.type
_entity_poly.pdbx_seq_one_letter_code
_entity_poly.pdbx_strand_id
1 'polypeptide(L)'
;DTLLLHLPKDMPRPKLYLETGRALVDEAGYLITSVLHGRHSGDGRQSLVVDAGINLLYTAAWYKFDIQPAQPHTTPVGPTTLYGPLCMNIDVVRQEVYLPSMSPGQKLVIHPVGAYNITQSMQFITYRPAVVMIGCNGEVDVIRRAENLHHVEALEELPERMQVKEKPVKNGKRQNGTNGVNRIRTAVVDASRT
;
A
#
# COMPACT_ATOMS: atom_id res chain seq x y z
N ASP A 1 20.43 -28.17 -16.92
CA ASP A 1 21.26 -29.14 -17.66
C ASP A 1 20.57 -29.99 -18.74
N THR A 2 19.29 -29.81 -19.08
CA THR A 2 18.58 -30.80 -19.93
C THR A 2 18.28 -30.39 -21.38
N LEU A 3 18.23 -29.10 -21.74
CA LEU A 3 17.86 -28.68 -23.10
C LEU A 3 19.01 -28.73 -24.11
N LEU A 4 20.23 -28.38 -23.69
CA LEU A 4 21.39 -28.29 -24.60
C LEU A 4 21.90 -29.66 -25.08
N LEU A 5 21.76 -30.70 -24.26
CA LEU A 5 22.25 -32.05 -24.57
C LEU A 5 21.40 -32.80 -25.61
N HIS A 6 20.15 -32.37 -25.82
CA HIS A 6 19.19 -33.01 -26.73
C HIS A 6 18.95 -32.21 -28.01
N LEU A 7 19.65 -31.08 -28.20
CA LEU A 7 19.60 -30.35 -29.46
C LEU A 7 20.34 -31.15 -30.55
N PRO A 8 19.77 -31.30 -31.76
CA PRO A 8 20.47 -31.87 -32.89
C PRO A 8 21.79 -31.13 -33.13
N LYS A 9 22.89 -31.87 -33.29
CA LYS A 9 24.25 -31.31 -33.41
C LYS A 9 24.44 -30.44 -34.65
N ASP A 10 23.57 -30.63 -35.63
CA ASP A 10 23.52 -29.99 -36.95
C ASP A 10 22.53 -28.83 -37.02
N MET A 11 21.79 -28.54 -35.94
CA MET A 11 20.87 -27.40 -35.88
C MET A 11 21.59 -26.12 -35.39
N PRO A 12 21.34 -24.94 -35.99
CA PRO A 12 21.80 -23.68 -35.42
C PRO A 12 21.20 -23.48 -34.02
N ARG A 13 22.01 -22.95 -33.08
CA ARG A 13 21.56 -22.73 -31.70
C ARG A 13 20.30 -21.82 -31.70
N PRO A 14 19.24 -22.20 -30.97
CA PRO A 14 18.04 -21.38 -30.90
C PRO A 14 18.34 -20.07 -30.18
N LYS A 15 17.58 -19.02 -30.52
CA LYS A 15 17.59 -17.77 -29.75
C LYS A 15 16.96 -18.04 -28.39
N LEU A 16 17.64 -17.62 -27.33
CA LEU A 16 17.13 -17.66 -25.96
C LEU A 16 16.45 -16.33 -25.64
N TYR A 17 15.17 -16.40 -25.26
CA TYR A 17 14.43 -15.27 -24.71
C TYR A 17 14.23 -15.49 -23.21
N LEU A 18 14.36 -14.42 -22.43
CA LEU A 18 14.17 -14.43 -20.98
C LEU A 18 13.07 -13.44 -20.61
N GLU A 19 12.11 -13.87 -19.79
CA GLU A 19 10.99 -13.05 -19.31
C GLU A 19 11.21 -12.66 -17.85
N THR A 20 12.36 -12.06 -17.56
CA THR A 20 12.76 -11.73 -16.19
C THR A 20 12.00 -10.50 -15.69
N GLY A 21 10.83 -10.68 -15.07
CA GLY A 21 10.11 -9.60 -14.40
C GLY A 21 10.76 -9.21 -13.07
N ARG A 22 10.45 -9.98 -12.00
CA ARG A 22 10.93 -9.72 -10.62
C ARG A 22 12.44 -9.46 -10.56
N ALA A 23 13.24 -10.28 -11.24
CA ALA A 23 14.70 -10.16 -11.20
C ALA A 23 15.24 -8.82 -11.72
N LEU A 24 14.47 -8.06 -12.52
CA LEU A 24 14.87 -6.74 -13.00
C LEU A 24 14.44 -5.61 -12.07
N VAL A 25 13.30 -5.73 -11.37
CA VAL A 25 12.64 -4.58 -10.74
C VAL A 25 12.50 -4.64 -9.23
N ASP A 26 12.58 -5.82 -8.61
CA ASP A 26 12.17 -5.99 -7.21
C ASP A 26 13.05 -5.20 -6.23
N GLU A 27 14.37 -5.37 -6.38
CA GLU A 27 15.39 -4.73 -5.54
C GLU A 27 15.44 -3.21 -5.69
N ALA A 28 14.94 -2.67 -6.80
CA ALA A 28 14.91 -1.23 -7.04
C ALA A 28 13.78 -0.51 -6.27
N GLY A 29 12.81 -1.27 -5.75
CA GLY A 29 11.65 -0.72 -5.05
C GLY A 29 11.83 -0.68 -3.54
N TYR A 30 11.57 0.49 -2.96
CA TYR A 30 11.48 0.73 -1.52
C TYR A 30 10.12 1.34 -1.18
N LEU A 31 9.52 0.91 -0.08
CA LEU A 31 8.32 1.54 0.47
C LEU A 31 8.67 2.27 1.76
N ILE A 32 8.39 3.56 1.80
CA ILE A 32 8.50 4.38 3.00
C ILE A 32 7.11 4.47 3.64
N THR A 33 7.01 4.10 4.91
CA THR A 33 5.76 4.11 5.68
C THR A 33 5.94 4.82 7.02
N SER A 34 4.87 5.40 7.56
CA SER A 34 4.86 6.08 8.86
C SER A 34 4.21 5.22 9.92
N VAL A 35 4.75 5.25 11.14
CA VAL A 35 4.05 4.74 12.32
C VAL A 35 2.85 5.66 12.61
N LEU A 36 1.65 5.08 12.64
CA LEU A 36 0.41 5.77 13.02
C LEU A 36 0.14 5.62 14.51
N HIS A 37 0.38 4.43 15.05
CA HIS A 37 0.16 4.13 16.46
C HIS A 37 1.14 3.06 16.94
N GLY A 38 1.47 3.08 18.23
CA GLY A 38 2.35 2.10 18.85
C GLY A 38 1.88 1.77 20.26
N ARG A 39 1.90 0.47 20.60
CA ARG A 39 1.60 -0.03 21.95
C ARG A 39 2.73 -0.94 22.40
N HIS A 40 3.13 -0.79 23.65
CA HIS A 40 4.06 -1.71 24.31
C HIS A 40 3.27 -2.66 25.21
N SER A 41 3.61 -3.94 25.15
CA SER A 41 3.12 -4.97 26.05
C SER A 41 4.08 -5.12 27.23
N GLY A 42 3.57 -5.58 28.38
CA GLY A 42 4.36 -5.73 29.61
C GLY A 42 5.46 -6.81 29.53
N ASP A 43 5.42 -7.66 28.51
CA ASP A 43 6.42 -8.68 28.18
C ASP A 43 7.57 -8.15 27.31
N GLY A 44 7.58 -6.85 27.01
CA GLY A 44 8.60 -6.21 26.17
C GLY A 44 8.32 -6.28 24.66
N ARG A 45 7.19 -6.87 24.22
CA ARG A 45 6.78 -6.84 22.81
C ARG A 45 6.16 -5.49 22.44
N GLN A 46 6.47 -5.02 21.24
CA GLN A 46 5.87 -3.82 20.65
C GLN A 46 4.84 -4.23 19.58
N SER A 47 3.75 -3.47 19.46
CA SER A 47 2.80 -3.56 18.35
C SER A 47 2.71 -2.19 17.69
N LEU A 48 3.06 -2.13 16.40
CA LEU A 48 3.02 -0.90 15.61
C LEU A 48 1.94 -1.02 14.53
N VAL A 49 1.17 0.04 14.36
CA VAL A 49 0.29 0.24 13.21
C VAL A 49 0.96 1.26 12.29
N VAL A 50 1.13 0.92 11.01
CA VAL A 50 1.72 1.80 10.00
C VAL A 50 0.72 2.19 8.91
N ASP A 51 1.06 3.20 8.11
CA ASP A 51 0.22 3.69 7.00
C ASP A 51 0.31 2.85 5.71
N ALA A 52 0.95 1.68 5.77
CA ALA A 52 0.99 0.70 4.69
C ALA A 52 0.56 -0.68 5.18
N GLY A 53 -0.49 -1.25 4.56
CA GLY A 53 -0.98 -2.59 4.85
C GLY A 53 -0.92 -3.50 3.63
N ILE A 54 -1.61 -4.64 3.74
CA ILE A 54 -1.72 -5.63 2.66
C ILE A 54 -2.39 -5.09 1.39
N ASN A 55 -3.08 -3.94 1.48
CA ASN A 55 -3.62 -3.26 0.31
C ASN A 55 -2.53 -2.65 -0.58
N LEU A 56 -1.34 -2.36 -0.04
CA LEU A 56 -0.16 -1.93 -0.79
C LEU A 56 0.87 -3.07 -0.91
N LEU A 57 1.03 -3.85 0.16
CA LEU A 57 1.99 -4.94 0.29
C LEU A 57 1.27 -6.30 0.26
N TYR A 58 0.50 -6.59 -0.78
CA TYR A 58 -0.27 -7.83 -0.86
C TYR A 58 0.63 -9.07 -0.70
N THR A 59 1.86 -8.99 -1.20
CA THR A 59 2.83 -10.07 -1.08
C THR A 59 3.38 -10.29 0.34
N ALA A 60 3.13 -9.38 1.29
CA ALA A 60 3.49 -9.57 2.71
C ALA A 60 2.86 -10.83 3.33
N ALA A 61 1.77 -11.32 2.75
CA ALA A 61 1.11 -12.56 3.18
C ALA A 61 1.99 -13.81 3.01
N TRP A 62 3.01 -13.78 2.13
CA TRP A 62 3.90 -14.93 1.89
C TRP A 62 5.37 -14.57 1.71
N TYR A 63 5.68 -13.30 1.46
CA TYR A 63 7.04 -12.80 1.27
C TYR A 63 7.56 -12.12 2.53
N LYS A 64 8.85 -12.34 2.81
CA LYS A 64 9.51 -11.80 3.98
C LYS A 64 10.38 -10.59 3.62
N PHE A 65 9.80 -9.40 3.66
CA PHE A 65 10.54 -8.14 3.51
C PHE A 65 11.54 -7.89 4.64
N ASP A 66 12.60 -7.17 4.34
CA ASP A 66 13.41 -6.44 5.30
C ASP A 66 12.70 -5.13 5.67
N ILE A 67 12.70 -4.81 6.96
CA ILE A 67 11.97 -3.68 7.53
C ILE A 67 12.88 -3.00 8.53
N GLN A 68 13.21 -1.74 8.26
CA GLN A 68 14.19 -0.98 9.02
C GLN A 68 13.70 0.43 9.33
N PRO A 69 14.12 1.04 10.46
CA PRO A 69 13.93 2.47 10.69
C PRO A 69 14.59 3.29 9.58
N ALA A 70 13.88 4.29 9.08
CA ALA A 70 14.41 5.18 8.04
C ALA A 70 15.49 6.13 8.57
N GLN A 71 15.63 6.26 9.88
CA GLN A 71 16.65 7.05 10.56
C GLN A 71 17.57 6.14 11.39
N PRO A 72 18.86 6.50 11.54
CA PRO A 72 19.75 5.82 12.46
C PRO A 72 19.18 5.78 13.88
N HIS A 73 19.39 4.66 14.57
CA HIS A 73 18.98 4.47 15.96
C HIS A 73 20.15 3.94 16.78
N THR A 74 20.17 4.33 18.06
CA THR A 74 21.16 3.86 19.05
C THR A 74 20.50 3.06 20.17
N THR A 75 19.17 2.94 20.14
CA THR A 75 18.38 2.23 21.14
C THR A 75 18.36 0.72 20.85
N PRO A 76 18.27 -0.13 21.89
CA PRO A 76 18.12 -1.57 21.70
C PRO A 76 16.88 -1.91 20.86
N VAL A 77 17.02 -2.90 20.00
CA VAL A 77 15.90 -3.46 19.23
C VAL A 77 15.14 -4.49 20.06
N GLY A 78 13.82 -4.55 19.87
CA GLY A 78 12.94 -5.49 20.53
C GLY A 78 11.92 -6.12 19.57
N PRO A 79 11.33 -7.27 19.94
CA PRO A 79 10.34 -7.95 19.10
C PRO A 79 9.11 -7.06 18.88
N THR A 80 8.80 -6.84 17.61
CA THR A 80 7.72 -5.96 17.16
C THR A 80 6.81 -6.71 16.19
N THR A 81 5.50 -6.62 16.40
CA THR A 81 4.50 -6.98 15.40
C THR A 81 4.06 -5.73 14.65
N LEU A 82 4.09 -5.79 13.33
CA LEU A 82 3.78 -4.68 12.42
C LEU A 82 2.44 -4.95 11.72
N TYR A 83 1.47 -4.09 12.00
CA TYR A 83 0.13 -4.11 11.42
C TYR A 83 -0.02 -2.98 10.39
N GLY A 84 -0.84 -3.20 9.37
CA GLY A 84 -1.28 -2.13 8.48
C GLY A 84 -2.48 -1.35 9.06
N PRO A 85 -3.01 -0.37 8.31
CA PRO A 85 -4.07 0.52 8.77
C PRO A 85 -5.50 -0.01 8.55
N LEU A 86 -5.65 -1.22 8.00
CA LEU A 86 -6.93 -1.77 7.58
C LEU A 86 -7.66 -2.40 8.78
N CYS A 87 -8.99 -2.28 8.80
CA CYS A 87 -9.85 -2.89 9.82
C CYS A 87 -10.06 -4.40 9.56
N MET A 88 -8.97 -5.13 9.34
CA MET A 88 -9.00 -6.56 9.01
C MET A 88 -7.92 -7.31 9.79
N ASN A 89 -8.28 -8.46 10.38
CA ASN A 89 -7.33 -9.30 11.12
C ASN A 89 -6.18 -9.83 10.24
N ILE A 90 -6.39 -9.88 8.93
CA ILE A 90 -5.38 -10.31 7.96
C ILE A 90 -4.35 -9.22 7.64
N ASP A 91 -4.54 -7.98 8.11
CA ASP A 91 -3.66 -6.86 7.80
C ASP A 91 -2.44 -6.80 8.73
N VAL A 92 -1.66 -7.88 8.68
CA VAL A 92 -0.41 -8.05 9.42
C VAL A 92 0.73 -8.05 8.41
N VAL A 93 1.47 -6.94 8.34
CA VAL A 93 2.63 -6.80 7.44
C VAL A 93 3.77 -7.70 7.90
N ARG A 94 3.99 -7.79 9.22
CA ARG A 94 4.98 -8.70 9.79
C ARG A 94 4.64 -9.12 11.20
N GLN A 95 4.54 -10.43 11.44
CA GLN A 95 4.24 -10.96 12.78
C GLN A 95 5.37 -10.69 13.78
N GLU A 96 6.62 -10.77 13.33
CA GLU A 96 7.79 -10.53 14.16
C GLU A 96 8.93 -9.91 13.35
N VAL A 97 9.38 -8.74 13.79
CA VAL A 97 10.57 -8.02 13.34
C VAL A 97 11.21 -7.34 14.55
N TYR A 98 12.54 -7.22 14.57
CA TYR A 98 13.25 -6.53 15.65
C TYR A 98 13.45 -5.06 15.27
N LEU A 99 12.78 -4.17 16.00
CA LEU A 99 12.84 -2.73 15.78
C LEU A 99 13.14 -2.01 17.10
N PRO A 100 13.80 -0.84 17.07
CA PRO A 100 13.84 0.02 18.24
C PRO A 100 12.42 0.42 18.66
N SER A 101 12.28 0.97 19.87
CA SER A 101 11.01 1.59 20.26
C SER A 101 10.68 2.74 19.31
N MET A 102 9.49 2.72 18.72
CA MET A 102 9.06 3.70 17.74
C MET A 102 7.82 4.48 18.19
N SER A 103 7.78 5.75 17.83
CA SER A 103 6.69 6.69 18.11
C SER A 103 5.93 7.07 16.84
N PRO A 104 4.64 7.45 16.95
CA PRO A 104 3.87 7.97 15.82
C PRO A 104 4.62 9.08 15.05
N GLY A 105 4.55 9.03 13.73
CA GLY A 105 5.23 9.95 12.82
C GLY A 105 6.64 9.52 12.39
N GLN A 106 7.30 8.63 13.14
CA GLN A 106 8.57 8.04 12.71
C GLN A 106 8.38 7.13 11.50
N LYS A 107 9.44 6.97 10.70
CA LYS A 107 9.36 6.32 9.39
C LYS A 107 10.08 4.97 9.40
N LEU A 108 9.51 4.02 8.69
CA LEU A 108 10.09 2.72 8.36
C LEU A 108 10.30 2.65 6.84
N VAL A 109 11.32 1.90 6.44
CA VAL A 109 11.57 1.50 5.05
C VAL A 109 11.36 -0.01 4.95
N ILE A 110 10.61 -0.43 3.93
CA ILE A 110 10.32 -1.83 3.62
C ILE A 110 10.92 -2.14 2.24
N HIS A 111 11.70 -3.20 2.15
CA HIS A 111 12.45 -3.60 0.95
C HIS A 111 12.65 -5.12 0.88
N PRO A 112 12.76 -5.73 -0.31
CA PRO A 112 12.46 -5.19 -1.64
C PRO A 112 10.95 -5.15 -1.90
N VAL A 113 10.44 -4.15 -2.60
CA VAL A 113 8.99 -4.05 -2.91
C VAL A 113 8.67 -3.76 -4.38
N GLY A 114 9.67 -3.74 -5.26
CA GLY A 114 9.51 -3.28 -6.64
C GLY A 114 8.62 -4.17 -7.50
N ALA A 115 8.55 -5.47 -7.23
CA ALA A 115 7.71 -6.39 -7.97
C ALA A 115 6.39 -6.68 -7.25
N TYR A 116 5.30 -6.80 -8.02
CA TYR A 116 3.99 -7.32 -7.61
C TYR A 116 3.20 -6.51 -6.56
N ASN A 117 3.80 -5.57 -5.83
CA ASN A 117 3.11 -4.81 -4.79
C ASN A 117 2.22 -3.70 -5.39
N ILE A 118 2.82 -2.70 -6.04
CA ILE A 118 2.02 -1.60 -6.64
C ILE A 118 1.06 -2.11 -7.73
N THR A 119 1.46 -3.13 -8.49
CA THR A 119 0.64 -3.70 -9.57
C THR A 119 -0.54 -4.52 -9.06
N GLN A 120 -0.48 -5.06 -7.83
CA GLN A 120 -1.60 -5.76 -7.17
C GLN A 120 -2.24 -4.93 -6.06
N SER A 121 -1.90 -3.64 -5.97
CA SER A 121 -2.41 -2.77 -4.93
C SER A 121 -3.89 -2.45 -5.10
N MET A 122 -4.59 -2.28 -3.98
CA MET A 122 -6.03 -2.10 -3.88
C MET A 122 -6.37 -0.79 -3.13
N GLN A 123 -7.44 -0.12 -3.53
CA GLN A 123 -7.96 1.10 -2.89
C GLN A 123 -8.91 0.80 -1.72
N PHE A 124 -8.57 -0.22 -0.92
CA PHE A 124 -9.40 -0.62 0.22
C PHE A 124 -9.03 0.21 1.45
N ILE A 125 -9.98 0.99 1.99
CA ILE A 125 -9.85 1.91 3.15
C ILE A 125 -8.89 3.09 2.93
N THR A 126 -7.77 2.91 2.22
CA THR A 126 -6.79 3.96 1.93
C THR A 126 -6.54 4.12 0.43
N TYR A 127 -6.17 5.34 0.02
CA TYR A 127 -5.79 5.65 -1.36
C TYR A 127 -4.37 5.16 -1.68
N ARG A 128 -4.09 4.79 -2.94
CA ARG A 128 -2.72 4.41 -3.33
C ARG A 128 -1.78 5.61 -3.23
N PRO A 129 -0.58 5.43 -2.66
CA PRO A 129 0.38 6.52 -2.49
C PRO A 129 0.99 6.91 -3.85
N ALA A 130 1.74 8.01 -3.83
CA ALA A 130 2.60 8.36 -4.94
C ALA A 130 3.73 7.34 -5.09
N VAL A 131 4.24 7.18 -6.32
CA VAL A 131 5.50 6.49 -6.61
C VAL A 131 6.46 7.51 -7.17
N VAL A 132 7.66 7.54 -6.58
CA VAL A 132 8.74 8.44 -7.00
C VAL A 132 9.90 7.63 -7.57
N MET A 133 10.59 8.21 -8.54
CA MET A 133 11.85 7.72 -9.08
C MET A 133 12.97 8.60 -8.54
N ILE A 134 14.06 7.98 -8.08
CA ILE A 134 15.28 8.68 -7.68
C ILE A 134 16.32 8.43 -8.77
N GLY A 135 16.71 9.49 -9.48
CA GLY A 135 17.71 9.43 -10.54
C GLY A 135 19.12 9.18 -10.01
N CYS A 136 20.04 8.75 -10.87
CA CYS A 136 21.44 8.50 -10.49
C CYS A 136 22.18 9.75 -9.98
N ASN A 137 21.68 10.94 -10.31
CA ASN A 137 22.16 12.25 -9.84
C ASN A 137 21.44 12.74 -8.57
N GLY A 138 20.52 11.96 -8.01
CA GLY A 138 19.73 12.32 -6.82
C GLY A 138 18.47 13.13 -7.10
N GLU A 139 18.11 13.38 -8.36
CA GLU A 139 16.84 14.02 -8.72
C GLU A 139 15.66 13.13 -8.34
N VAL A 140 14.54 13.75 -7.93
CA VAL A 140 13.35 13.03 -7.47
C VAL A 140 12.16 13.43 -8.34
N ASP A 141 11.62 12.45 -9.06
CA ASP A 141 10.49 12.63 -9.97
C ASP A 141 9.28 11.82 -9.53
N VAL A 142 8.10 12.45 -9.50
CA VAL A 142 6.84 11.73 -9.27
C VAL A 142 6.43 11.03 -10.56
N ILE A 143 6.63 9.71 -10.61
CA ILE A 143 6.26 8.87 -11.78
C ILE A 143 4.83 8.32 -11.67
N ARG A 144 4.26 8.32 -10.46
CA ARG A 144 2.82 8.07 -10.23
C ARG A 144 2.32 9.01 -9.14
N ARG A 145 1.29 9.79 -9.43
CA ARG A 145 0.65 10.68 -8.44
C ARG A 145 -0.10 9.85 -7.39
N ALA A 146 -0.15 10.37 -6.17
CA ALA A 146 -1.02 9.82 -5.13
C ALA A 146 -2.49 9.96 -5.54
N GLU A 147 -3.29 8.97 -5.20
CA GLU A 147 -4.73 9.00 -5.41
C GLU A 147 -5.43 9.85 -4.35
N ASN A 148 -6.68 10.20 -4.66
CA ASN A 148 -7.59 10.92 -3.79
C ASN A 148 -9.03 10.45 -4.03
N LEU A 149 -9.98 11.03 -3.31
CA LEU A 149 -11.40 10.66 -3.40
C LEU A 149 -11.93 10.64 -4.83
N HIS A 150 -11.57 11.64 -5.64
CA HIS A 150 -12.01 11.71 -7.04
C HIS A 150 -11.59 10.49 -7.86
N HIS A 151 -10.43 9.89 -7.60
CA HIS A 151 -10.01 8.68 -8.31
C HIS A 151 -10.87 7.45 -7.98
N VAL A 152 -11.46 7.42 -6.78
CA VAL A 152 -12.38 6.35 -6.37
C VAL A 152 -13.78 6.62 -6.93
N GLU A 153 -14.24 7.87 -6.87
CA GLU A 153 -15.59 8.25 -7.30
C GLU A 153 -15.74 8.39 -8.83
N ALA A 154 -14.64 8.48 -9.60
CA ALA A 154 -14.68 8.76 -11.03
C ALA A 154 -15.43 7.72 -11.88
N LEU A 155 -15.60 6.50 -11.35
CA LEU A 155 -16.35 5.42 -12.01
C LEU A 155 -17.78 5.29 -11.50
N GLU A 156 -18.16 6.07 -10.50
CA GLU A 156 -19.47 6.01 -9.87
C GLU A 156 -20.47 6.90 -10.61
N GLU A 157 -21.60 6.32 -11.02
CA GLU A 157 -22.70 7.07 -11.63
C GLU A 157 -23.87 7.13 -10.65
N LEU A 158 -24.24 8.35 -10.20
CA LEU A 158 -25.41 8.55 -9.36
C LEU A 158 -26.67 8.59 -10.23
N PRO A 159 -27.60 7.62 -10.12
CA PRO A 159 -28.78 7.63 -10.97
C PRO A 159 -29.67 8.83 -10.65
N GLU A 160 -30.33 9.40 -11.65
CA GLU A 160 -31.10 10.65 -11.55
C GLU A 160 -32.06 10.69 -10.36
N ARG A 161 -32.81 9.61 -10.11
CA ARG A 161 -33.76 9.52 -8.99
C ARG A 161 -33.14 9.62 -7.59
N MET A 162 -31.82 9.43 -7.46
CA MET A 162 -31.06 9.51 -6.22
C MET A 162 -30.26 10.82 -6.09
N GLN A 163 -30.33 11.69 -7.09
CA GLN A 163 -29.71 13.01 -7.00
C GLN A 163 -30.41 13.81 -5.89
N VAL A 164 -29.61 14.27 -4.92
CA VAL A 164 -30.11 15.13 -3.86
C VAL A 164 -30.44 16.49 -4.48
N LYS A 165 -31.73 16.82 -4.57
CA LYS A 165 -32.15 18.17 -4.94
C LYS A 165 -31.65 19.13 -3.87
N GLU A 166 -30.68 19.98 -4.22
CA GLU A 166 -30.23 21.02 -3.31
C GLU A 166 -31.43 21.87 -2.90
N LYS A 167 -31.70 21.95 -1.58
CA LYS A 167 -32.68 22.90 -1.09
C LYS A 167 -32.07 24.29 -1.22
N PRO A 168 -32.78 25.27 -1.82
CA PRO A 168 -32.28 26.62 -1.88
C PRO A 168 -31.98 27.11 -0.47
N VAL A 169 -30.71 27.44 -0.20
CA VAL A 169 -30.29 28.03 1.06
C VAL A 169 -30.95 29.40 1.16
N LYS A 170 -31.96 29.53 2.02
CA LYS A 170 -32.51 30.84 2.36
C LYS A 170 -31.38 31.67 2.96
N ASN A 171 -31.07 32.81 2.34
CA ASN A 171 -30.12 33.81 2.84
C ASN A 171 -30.53 34.29 4.25
N GLY A 172 -30.10 33.55 5.26
CA GLY A 172 -30.18 33.89 6.66
C GLY A 172 -28.83 33.53 7.27
N LYS A 173 -28.02 34.57 7.51
CA LYS A 173 -26.67 34.54 8.09
C LYS A 173 -26.38 33.26 8.90
N ARG A 174 -25.48 32.41 8.41
CA ARG A 174 -24.77 31.45 9.27
C ARG A 174 -23.27 31.57 9.07
N GLN A 175 -22.62 31.79 10.20
CA GLN A 175 -21.18 31.73 10.43
C GLN A 175 -20.65 30.31 10.19
N ASN A 176 -19.37 30.26 9.80
CA ASN A 176 -18.43 29.12 9.77
C ASN A 176 -18.90 27.76 10.28
N GLY A 177 -18.65 26.70 9.49
CA GLY A 177 -18.46 25.35 10.02
C GLY A 177 -19.03 24.22 9.17
N THR A 178 -18.13 23.34 8.71
CA THR A 178 -18.32 21.97 8.18
C THR A 178 -19.09 21.79 6.87
N ASN A 179 -18.35 21.41 5.83
CA ASN A 179 -18.84 20.81 4.59
C ASN A 179 -19.79 19.65 4.91
N GLY A 180 -20.97 19.68 4.29
CA GLY A 180 -22.07 18.76 4.52
C GLY A 180 -21.68 17.32 4.19
N VAL A 181 -21.74 16.46 5.21
CA VAL A 181 -21.72 15.01 5.02
C VAL A 181 -23.08 14.61 4.44
N ASN A 182 -23.11 14.36 3.13
CA ASN A 182 -24.27 13.71 2.51
C ASN A 182 -24.39 12.30 3.09
N ARG A 183 -25.43 12.06 3.90
CA ARG A 183 -25.78 10.72 4.39
C ARG A 183 -26.29 9.89 3.21
N ILE A 184 -25.38 9.18 2.55
CA ILE A 184 -25.72 8.09 1.64
C ILE A 184 -26.32 6.97 2.50
N ARG A 185 -27.59 6.62 2.25
CA ARG A 185 -28.15 5.35 2.75
C ARG A 185 -27.61 4.27 1.84
N THR A 186 -26.72 3.43 2.35
CA THR A 186 -26.15 2.27 1.65
C THR A 186 -27.26 1.47 0.98
N ALA A 187 -27.21 1.35 -0.35
CA ALA A 187 -28.01 0.41 -1.09
C ALA A 187 -27.26 -0.92 -1.13
N VAL A 188 -27.79 -1.93 -0.45
CA VAL A 188 -27.36 -3.32 -0.64
C VAL A 188 -27.99 -3.78 -1.95
N VAL A 189 -27.17 -4.11 -2.95
CA VAL A 189 -27.63 -4.81 -4.15
C VAL A 189 -27.90 -6.25 -3.74
N ASP A 190 -29.18 -6.64 -3.73
CA ASP A 190 -29.60 -8.01 -3.48
C ASP A 190 -29.16 -8.89 -4.67
N ALA A 191 -28.09 -9.67 -4.45
CA ALA A 191 -27.53 -10.60 -5.44
C ALA A 191 -28.33 -11.91 -5.56
N SER A 192 -29.51 -12.04 -4.93
CA SER A 192 -30.30 -13.28 -4.98
C SER A 192 -31.10 -13.49 -6.28
N ARG A 193 -30.86 -12.69 -7.33
CA ARG A 193 -31.59 -12.76 -8.61
C ARG A 193 -30.70 -12.94 -9.86
N THR A 194 -29.61 -13.69 -9.74
CA THR A 194 -28.93 -14.30 -10.91
C THR A 194 -29.00 -15.80 -10.82
#